data_AF-A0A085ZSN8-F1
#
_entry.id   AF-A0A085ZSN8-F1
#
_cell.length_a   1.000
_cell.length_b   1.000
_cell.length_c   1.000
_cell.angle_alpha   90.00
_cell.angle_beta   90.00
_cell.angle_gamma   90.00
#
_symmetry.space_group_name_H-M   'P 1'
#
loop_
_entity.id
_entity.type
_entity.pdbx_description
1 polymer ?
#
loop_
_entity_poly.entity_id
_entity_poly.type
_entity_poly.pdbx_seq_one_letter_code
_entity_poly.pdbx_strand_id
1 'polypeptide(L)'
;MTKEDAIEELMYQSGNHENIESERWESGFLGQLRPFKGTLNEKNYHLIMQALKVLAPEFEKELIDRRIIACVWGICHLGKMWAIHPEGMLQSNHLISQKQTSQIDDWLSDISYAAFSLLDGTGAAEAFWNYEQNE
;
A
#
# COMPACT_ATOMS: atom_id res chain seq x y z
N MET A 1 11.87 -11.28 5.75
CA MET A 1 10.73 -11.61 4.89
C MET A 1 11.29 -12.27 3.64
N THR A 2 10.82 -13.45 3.26
CA THR A 2 11.16 -14.06 1.97
C THR A 2 10.35 -13.39 0.84
N LYS A 3 10.63 -13.73 -0.42
CA LYS A 3 9.83 -13.26 -1.57
C LYS A 3 8.34 -13.60 -1.39
N GLU A 4 8.03 -14.86 -1.06
CA GLU A 4 6.64 -15.30 -0.97
C GLU A 4 5.95 -14.65 0.24
N ASP A 5 6.65 -14.51 1.38
CA ASP A 5 6.13 -13.76 2.53
C ASP A 5 5.81 -12.30 2.17
N ALA A 6 6.61 -11.67 1.29
CA ALA A 6 6.37 -10.30 0.85
C ALA A 6 5.18 -10.16 -0.09
N ILE A 7 4.97 -11.13 -0.98
CA ILE A 7 3.76 -11.20 -1.82
C ILE A 7 2.54 -11.42 -0.92
N GLU A 8 2.63 -12.36 0.03
CA GLU A 8 1.54 -12.64 0.97
C GLU A 8 1.20 -11.41 1.82
N GLU A 9 2.21 -10.67 2.31
CA GLU A 9 2.01 -9.41 3.03
C GLU A 9 1.27 -8.40 2.15
N LEU A 10 1.69 -8.16 0.91
CA LEU A 10 0.97 -7.28 -0.02
C LEU A 10 -0.48 -7.73 -0.23
N MET A 11 -0.74 -9.03 -0.29
CA MET A 11 -2.10 -9.57 -0.44
C MET A 11 -2.98 -9.27 0.78
N TYR A 12 -2.45 -9.35 2.01
CA TYR A 12 -3.19 -8.93 3.19
C TYR A 12 -3.43 -7.41 3.21
N GLN A 13 -2.40 -6.61 2.91
CA GLN A 13 -2.49 -5.16 2.93
C GLN A 13 -3.46 -4.60 1.87
N SER A 14 -3.58 -5.29 0.73
CA SER A 14 -4.50 -4.95 -0.37
C SER A 14 -5.89 -5.57 -0.26
N GLY A 15 -6.15 -6.44 0.71
CA GLY A 15 -7.40 -7.19 0.80
C GLY A 15 -7.59 -8.27 -0.28
N ASN A 16 -6.53 -8.62 -1.02
CA ASN A 16 -6.55 -9.66 -2.06
C ASN A 16 -6.24 -11.07 -1.52
N HIS A 17 -5.90 -11.22 -0.24
CA HIS A 17 -5.63 -12.52 0.35
C HIS A 17 -6.91 -13.36 0.54
N GLU A 18 -6.83 -14.67 0.31
CA GLU A 18 -7.98 -15.58 0.35
C GLU A 18 -8.51 -15.81 1.77
N ASN A 19 -7.62 -15.77 2.77
CA ASN A 19 -7.97 -15.86 4.18
C ASN A 19 -8.53 -14.53 4.72
N ILE A 20 -9.81 -14.26 4.41
CA ILE A 20 -10.52 -13.04 4.83
C ILE A 20 -10.82 -12.97 6.34
N GLU A 21 -10.74 -14.09 7.05
CA GLU A 21 -10.97 -14.18 8.50
C GLU A 21 -9.72 -13.81 9.31
N SER A 22 -8.57 -13.61 8.64
CA SER A 22 -7.34 -13.19 9.30
C SER A 22 -7.45 -11.76 9.81
N GLU A 23 -6.97 -11.52 11.03
CA GLU A 23 -6.80 -10.16 11.55
C GLU A 23 -5.93 -9.30 10.63
N ARG A 24 -4.94 -9.89 9.92
CA ARG A 24 -4.11 -9.16 8.94
C ARG A 24 -4.91 -8.67 7.74
N TRP A 25 -5.95 -9.38 7.36
CA TRP A 25 -6.84 -8.98 6.27
C TRP A 25 -7.75 -7.85 6.73
N GLU A 26 -8.41 -8.02 7.89
CA GLU A 26 -9.33 -7.01 8.45
C GLU A 26 -8.60 -5.71 8.81
N SER A 27 -7.39 -5.81 9.37
CA SER A 27 -6.63 -4.67 9.86
C SER A 27 -5.50 -4.22 8.93
N GLY A 28 -5.35 -4.82 7.73
CA GLY A 28 -4.37 -4.42 6.74
C GLY A 28 -4.61 -3.01 6.18
N PHE A 29 -3.77 -2.53 5.27
CA PHE A 29 -3.77 -1.13 4.83
C PHE A 29 -5.11 -0.67 4.25
N LEU A 30 -5.74 -1.48 3.40
CA LEU A 30 -7.10 -1.22 2.93
C LEU A 30 -8.17 -1.67 3.92
N GLY A 31 -7.91 -2.76 4.67
CA GLY A 31 -8.84 -3.27 5.69
C GLY A 31 -9.16 -2.24 6.77
N GLN A 32 -8.15 -1.51 7.26
CA GLN A 32 -8.33 -0.44 8.26
C GLN A 32 -9.20 0.72 7.77
N LEU A 33 -9.40 0.87 6.46
CA LEU A 33 -10.25 1.90 5.87
C LEU A 33 -11.71 1.45 5.76
N ARG A 34 -12.02 0.16 5.95
CA ARG A 34 -13.38 -0.39 5.77
C ARG A 34 -13.67 -1.60 6.70
N PRO A 35 -14.37 -1.39 7.83
CA PRO A 35 -14.84 -0.10 8.34
C PRO A 35 -13.70 0.72 8.95
N PHE A 36 -13.70 2.02 8.70
CA PHE A 36 -12.75 2.92 9.35
C PHE A 36 -13.05 3.06 10.85
N LYS A 37 -12.06 2.77 11.70
CA LYS A 37 -12.20 2.76 13.17
C LYS A 37 -11.74 4.08 13.83
N GLY A 38 -11.48 5.13 13.04
CA GLY A 38 -11.09 6.45 13.52
C GLY A 38 -9.57 6.65 13.70
N THR A 39 -8.77 5.58 13.63
CA THR A 39 -7.31 5.61 13.75
C THR A 39 -6.65 4.99 12.53
N LEU A 40 -5.47 5.50 12.18
CA LEU A 40 -4.63 4.92 11.15
C LEU A 40 -3.47 4.16 11.81
N ASN A 41 -3.25 2.93 11.37
CA ASN A 41 -2.13 2.12 11.79
C ASN A 41 -0.99 2.22 10.76
N GLU A 42 -0.03 3.09 11.06
CA GLU A 42 1.14 3.35 10.22
C GLU A 42 2.01 2.11 9.98
N LYS A 43 1.97 1.11 10.88
CA LYS A 43 2.66 -0.16 10.68
C LYS A 43 2.30 -0.82 9.34
N ASN A 44 1.04 -0.69 8.90
CA ASN A 44 0.58 -1.27 7.64
C ASN A 44 1.28 -0.65 6.42
N TYR A 45 1.51 0.67 6.46
CA TYR A 45 2.28 1.37 5.44
C TYR A 45 3.72 0.85 5.40
N HIS A 46 4.39 0.75 6.55
CA HIS A 46 5.75 0.21 6.61
C HIS A 46 5.85 -1.24 6.14
N LEU A 47 4.84 -2.08 6.41
CA LEU A 47 4.80 -3.46 5.92
C LEU A 47 4.75 -3.51 4.38
N ILE A 48 4.00 -2.61 3.73
CA ILE A 48 3.99 -2.48 2.27
C ILE A 48 5.37 -2.07 1.76
N MET A 49 5.98 -1.02 2.35
CA MET A 49 7.29 -0.54 1.91
C MET A 49 8.39 -1.58 2.10
N GLN A 50 8.38 -2.32 3.21
CA GLN A 50 9.29 -3.44 3.45
C GLN A 50 9.09 -4.58 2.45
N ALA A 51 7.83 -4.92 2.13
CA ALA A 51 7.53 -5.91 1.11
C ALA A 51 8.04 -5.47 -0.27
N LEU A 52 7.85 -4.20 -0.65
CA LEU A 52 8.39 -3.66 -1.90
C LEU A 52 9.93 -3.69 -1.94
N LYS A 53 10.62 -3.38 -0.83
CA LYS A 53 12.09 -3.49 -0.76
C LYS A 53 12.56 -4.92 -1.05
N VAL A 54 11.89 -5.92 -0.48
CA VAL A 54 12.19 -7.34 -0.70
C VAL A 54 11.87 -7.77 -2.13
N LEU A 55 10.82 -7.20 -2.73
CA LEU A 55 10.37 -7.52 -4.08
C LEU A 55 11.07 -6.71 -5.17
N ALA A 56 11.92 -5.74 -4.84
CA ALA A 56 12.63 -4.93 -5.83
C ALA A 56 13.30 -5.75 -6.97
N PRO A 57 14.00 -6.88 -6.69
CA PRO A 57 14.57 -7.71 -7.76
C PRO A 57 13.53 -8.39 -8.67
N GLU A 58 12.27 -8.48 -8.26
CA GLU A 58 11.18 -9.02 -9.08
C GLU A 58 10.67 -8.01 -10.11
N PHE A 59 10.79 -6.70 -9.82
CA PHE A 59 10.37 -5.64 -10.73
C PHE A 59 11.34 -5.45 -11.90
N GLU A 60 12.61 -5.83 -11.74
CA GLU A 60 13.63 -5.78 -12.80
C GLU A 60 13.49 -6.89 -13.85
N LYS A 61 12.55 -7.83 -13.66
CA LYS A 61 12.32 -8.96 -14.57
C LYS A 61 11.37 -8.58 -15.69
N GLU A 62 11.57 -9.17 -16.86
CA GLU A 62 10.63 -9.02 -17.99
C GLU A 62 9.21 -9.51 -17.67
N LEU A 63 9.09 -10.54 -16.83
CA LEU A 63 7.82 -11.09 -16.36
C LEU A 63 7.70 -10.90 -14.85
N ILE A 64 6.72 -10.09 -14.46
CA ILE A 64 6.41 -9.78 -13.06
C ILE A 64 5.20 -10.62 -12.63
N ASP A 65 5.25 -11.16 -11.41
CA ASP A 65 4.09 -11.83 -10.82
C ASP A 65 2.91 -10.86 -10.73
N ARG A 66 1.81 -11.17 -11.42
CA ARG A 66 0.59 -10.35 -11.44
C ARG A 66 0.07 -10.01 -10.05
N ARG A 67 0.32 -10.87 -9.04
CA ARG A 67 -0.11 -10.64 -7.66
C ARG A 67 0.51 -9.36 -7.10
N ILE A 68 1.78 -9.10 -7.40
CA ILE A 68 2.50 -7.89 -6.95
C ILE A 68 1.81 -6.65 -7.53
N ILE A 69 1.65 -6.60 -8.85
CA ILE A 69 1.05 -5.46 -9.55
C ILE A 69 -0.41 -5.25 -9.13
N ALA A 70 -1.20 -6.32 -9.03
CA ALA A 70 -2.59 -6.24 -8.61
C ALA A 70 -2.74 -5.70 -7.17
N CYS A 71 -1.87 -6.11 -6.24
CA CYS A 71 -1.90 -5.61 -4.87
C CYS A 71 -1.51 -4.13 -4.79
N VAL A 72 -0.38 -3.74 -5.41
CA VAL A 72 0.11 -2.36 -5.39
C VAL A 72 -0.89 -1.42 -6.07
N TRP A 73 -1.40 -1.79 -7.24
CA TRP A 73 -2.41 -1.02 -7.95
C TRP A 73 -3.71 -0.93 -7.14
N GLY A 74 -4.15 -2.03 -6.53
CA GLY A 74 -5.33 -2.08 -5.68
C GLY A 74 -5.22 -1.14 -4.48
N ILE A 75 -4.09 -1.16 -3.76
CA ILE A 75 -3.79 -0.26 -2.64
C ILE A 75 -3.89 1.20 -3.08
N CYS A 76 -3.19 1.56 -4.16
CA CYS A 76 -3.16 2.94 -4.66
C CYS A 76 -4.55 3.39 -5.13
N HIS A 77 -5.23 2.59 -5.94
CA HIS A 77 -6.51 2.93 -6.52
C HIS A 77 -7.61 3.03 -5.46
N LEU A 78 -7.79 1.98 -4.65
CA LEU A 78 -8.86 1.94 -3.65
C LEU A 78 -8.57 2.91 -2.50
N GLY A 79 -7.31 3.04 -2.08
CA GLY A 79 -6.91 4.04 -1.09
C GLY A 79 -7.31 5.45 -1.52
N LYS A 80 -7.00 5.84 -2.76
CA LYS A 80 -7.42 7.14 -3.33
C LYS A 80 -8.93 7.26 -3.42
N MET A 81 -9.61 6.25 -3.96
CA MET A 81 -11.06 6.27 -4.16
C MET A 81 -11.84 6.34 -2.85
N TRP A 82 -11.35 5.74 -1.76
CA TRP A 82 -12.06 5.71 -0.49
C TRP A 82 -11.70 6.89 0.41
N ALA A 83 -10.42 7.25 0.51
CA ALA A 83 -9.91 8.19 1.49
C ALA A 83 -9.65 9.60 0.97
N ILE A 84 -9.41 9.78 -0.34
CA ILE A 84 -8.94 11.05 -0.90
C ILE A 84 -10.01 11.71 -1.79
N HIS A 85 -10.66 10.94 -2.67
CA HIS A 85 -11.65 11.49 -3.59
C HIS A 85 -12.81 12.14 -2.82
N PRO A 86 -13.31 13.34 -3.18
CA PRO A 86 -14.35 14.03 -2.43
C PRO A 86 -15.64 13.21 -2.25
N GLU A 87 -16.01 12.43 -3.27
CA GLU A 87 -17.15 11.50 -3.24
C GLU A 87 -16.79 10.11 -2.68
N GLY A 88 -15.55 9.91 -2.26
CA GLY A 88 -15.07 8.67 -1.66
C GLY A 88 -15.79 8.38 -0.35
N MET A 89 -15.91 7.10 0.00
CA MET A 89 -16.67 6.66 1.17
C MET A 89 -16.29 7.41 2.45
N LEU A 90 -15.00 7.61 2.73
CA LEU A 90 -14.57 8.25 3.98
C LEU A 90 -14.77 9.76 3.97
N GLN A 91 -14.57 10.40 2.82
CA GLN A 91 -14.76 11.85 2.64
C GLN A 91 -16.24 12.22 2.71
N SER A 92 -17.08 11.55 1.90
CA SER A 92 -18.52 11.83 1.80
C SER A 92 -19.29 11.55 3.08
N ASN A 93 -18.83 10.60 3.91
CA ASN A 93 -19.44 10.29 5.20
C ASN A 93 -18.77 11.03 6.38
N HIS A 94 -17.83 11.95 6.12
CA HIS A 94 -17.11 12.71 7.14
C HIS A 94 -16.43 11.84 8.21
N LEU A 95 -15.93 10.67 7.81
CA LEU A 95 -15.34 9.69 8.71
C LEU A 95 -13.85 9.94 8.96
N ILE A 96 -13.18 10.64 8.05
CA ILE A 96 -11.74 10.90 8.10
C ILE A 96 -11.44 12.39 8.25
N SER A 97 -10.43 12.73 9.05
CA SER A 97 -9.97 14.12 9.21
C SER A 97 -9.02 14.54 8.09
N GLN A 98 -8.90 15.85 7.84
CA GLN A 98 -7.96 16.38 6.84
C GLN A 98 -6.51 15.92 7.10
N LYS A 99 -6.08 15.86 8.37
CA LYS A 99 -4.75 15.37 8.74
C LYS A 99 -4.55 13.91 8.31
N GLN A 100 -5.55 13.06 8.55
CA GLN A 100 -5.50 11.64 8.17
C GLN A 100 -5.59 11.47 6.65
N THR A 101 -6.38 12.30 5.96
CA THR A 101 -6.41 12.34 4.49
C THR A 101 -5.02 12.65 3.93
N SER A 102 -4.35 13.71 4.41
CA SER A 102 -2.98 14.04 3.99
C SER A 102 -2.01 12.89 4.28
N GLN A 103 -2.08 12.29 5.47
CA GLN A 103 -1.22 11.16 5.83
C GLN A 103 -1.39 9.97 4.89
N ILE A 104 -2.63 9.62 4.52
CA ILE A 104 -2.87 8.55 3.54
C ILE A 104 -2.36 8.95 2.15
N ASP A 105 -2.54 10.20 1.74
CA ASP A 105 -2.06 10.68 0.43
C ASP A 105 -0.53 10.60 0.31
N ASP A 106 0.18 10.95 1.39
CA ASP A 106 1.64 10.81 1.48
C ASP A 106 2.05 9.34 1.37
N TRP A 107 1.43 8.44 2.14
CA TRP A 107 1.70 6.99 2.08
C TRP A 107 1.44 6.41 0.69
N LEU A 108 0.31 6.78 0.05
CA LEU A 108 -0.01 6.30 -1.29
C LEU A 108 0.95 6.88 -2.34
N SER A 109 1.41 8.11 -2.16
CA SER A 109 2.41 8.72 -3.02
C SER A 109 3.73 7.96 -2.95
N ASP A 110 4.23 7.65 -1.74
CA ASP A 110 5.44 6.86 -1.55
C ASP A 110 5.34 5.47 -2.15
N ILE A 111 4.24 4.74 -1.88
CA ILE A 111 4.00 3.40 -2.42
C ILE A 111 3.99 3.44 -3.95
N SER A 112 3.26 4.40 -4.53
CA SER A 112 3.15 4.52 -5.99
C SER A 112 4.46 4.94 -6.65
N TYR A 113 5.23 5.83 -6.00
CA TYR A 113 6.52 6.29 -6.50
C TYR A 113 7.57 5.18 -6.46
N ALA A 114 7.61 4.40 -5.37
CA ALA A 114 8.50 3.25 -5.27
C ALA A 114 8.21 2.22 -6.36
N ALA A 115 6.94 1.85 -6.54
CA ALA A 115 6.55 0.90 -7.58
C ALA A 115 6.84 1.43 -9.00
N PHE A 116 6.55 2.71 -9.26
CA PHE A 116 6.87 3.36 -10.52
C PHE A 116 8.38 3.31 -10.82
N SER A 117 9.21 3.71 -9.86
CA SER A 117 10.66 3.76 -9.99
C SER A 117 11.28 2.38 -10.22
N LEU A 118 10.79 1.37 -9.50
CA LEU A 118 11.21 -0.01 -9.68
C LEU A 118 10.84 -0.55 -11.08
N LEU A 119 9.64 -0.23 -11.57
CA LEU A 119 9.20 -0.62 -12.92
C LEU A 119 9.99 0.09 -14.04
N ASP A 120 10.35 1.36 -13.83
CA ASP A 120 11.11 2.16 -14.79
C ASP A 120 12.60 1.80 -14.81
N GLY A 121 13.07 1.04 -13.81
CA GLY A 121 14.46 0.60 -13.72
C GLY A 121 15.42 1.66 -13.19
N THR A 122 14.92 2.66 -12.45
CA THR A 122 15.77 3.69 -11.82
C THR A 122 16.58 3.15 -10.63
N GLY A 123 16.22 1.96 -10.15
CA GLY A 123 16.91 1.22 -9.09
C GLY A 123 16.34 1.46 -7.69
N ALA A 124 16.63 0.55 -6.77
CA ALA A 124 16.05 0.57 -5.43
C ALA A 124 16.38 1.84 -4.61
N ALA A 125 17.58 2.41 -4.76
CA ALA A 125 17.98 3.60 -4.03
C ALA A 125 17.07 4.81 -4.34
N GLU A 126 16.70 5.00 -5.61
CA GLU A 126 15.78 6.05 -6.03
C GLU A 126 14.35 5.73 -5.58
N ALA A 127 13.91 4.48 -5.80
CA ALA A 127 12.56 4.05 -5.49
C ALA A 127 12.15 4.27 -4.02
N PHE A 128 13.09 4.12 -3.08
CA PHE A 128 12.81 4.25 -1.65
C PHE A 128 13.28 5.58 -1.05
N TRP A 129 13.82 6.51 -1.84
CA TRP A 129 14.40 7.74 -1.32
C TRP A 129 13.41 8.56 -0.48
N ASN A 130 12.20 8.83 -1.00
CA ASN A 130 11.17 9.59 -0.27
C ASN A 130 10.82 8.94 1.08
N TYR A 131 10.63 7.62 1.07
CA TYR A 131 10.30 6.84 2.27
C TYR A 131 11.41 6.95 3.33
N GLU A 132 12.67 6.84 2.91
CA GLU A 132 13.83 6.87 3.81
C GLU A 132 14.16 8.28 4.34
N GLN A 133 13.69 9.35 3.70
CA GLN A 133 13.81 10.71 4.26
C GLN A 133 12.78 11.00 5.36
N ASN A 134 11.68 10.24 5.40
CA ASN A 134 10.55 10.45 6.29
C ASN A 134 10.48 9.44 7.46
N GLU A 135 11.43 8.48 7.53
CA GLU A 135 11.65 7.60 8.70
C GLU A 135 12.49 8.27 9.80
#